data_AF-A0A075HU06-F1
#
_entry.id   AF-A0A075HU06-F1
#
_cell.length_a   1.000
_cell.length_b   1.000
_cell.length_c   1.000
_cell.angle_alpha   90.00
_cell.angle_beta   90.00
_cell.angle_gamma   90.00
#
_symmetry.space_group_name_H-M   'P 1'
#
loop_
_entity.id
_entity.type
_entity.pdbx_description
1 polymer ?
#
loop_
_entity_poly.entity_id
_entity_poly.type
_entity_poly.pdbx_seq_one_letter_code
_entity_poly.pdbx_strand_id
1 'polypeptide(L)'
;MGFGGILYGYRFHQTELVWLIGRLMDKDLATIQRVHRSMSSTLLWLTLLFFFLLISFSLSLDGTLRQIGSFASILTLAAGMSIYYGFSRRKIWAYRLAIVHWLFLILICSLIAIIDLIGGIQGSVMSAIMAIMLIFIVVGMVKRFTTFSNPMFMAWYIGQSTNILASSKLQLNEMMAACPHCLSILAVKPLDLSGSDLCPNCGEKLVSDEVVAKFSTEEE
;
A
#
# COMPACT_ATOMS: atom_id res chain seq x y z
N MET A 1 -26.63 48.24 12.93
CA MET A 1 -27.22 47.08 12.23
C MET A 1 -26.38 46.78 11.01
N GLY A 2 -25.86 45.56 10.85
CA GLY A 2 -25.25 45.13 9.57
C GLY A 2 -23.78 44.72 9.59
N PHE A 3 -23.37 43.76 10.43
CA PHE A 3 -22.10 43.02 10.25
C PHE A 3 -22.21 41.51 10.48
N GLY A 4 -23.42 40.98 10.76
CA GLY A 4 -23.63 39.54 11.03
C GLY A 4 -23.80 38.64 9.80
N GLY A 5 -24.00 39.21 8.61
CA GLY A 5 -24.29 38.44 7.39
C GLY A 5 -23.08 37.85 6.67
N ILE A 6 -21.89 38.43 6.84
CA ILE A 6 -20.70 38.04 6.07
C ILE A 6 -20.01 36.80 6.70
N LEU A 7 -20.02 36.69 8.03
CA LEU A 7 -19.42 35.56 8.75
C LEU A 7 -20.19 34.23 8.57
N TYR A 8 -21.51 34.30 8.35
CA TYR A 8 -22.32 33.10 8.07
C TYR A 8 -22.04 32.51 6.68
N GLY A 9 -21.71 33.34 5.69
CA GLY A 9 -21.35 32.86 4.34
C GLY A 9 -20.03 32.09 4.28
N TYR A 10 -19.02 32.53 5.05
CA TYR A 10 -17.72 31.85 5.12
C TYR A 10 -17.79 30.51 5.86
N ARG A 11 -18.55 30.41 6.96
CA ARG A 11 -18.72 29.17 7.73
C ARG A 11 -19.43 28.07 6.91
N PHE A 12 -20.42 28.45 6.09
CA PHE A 12 -21.16 27.54 5.22
C PHE A 12 -20.31 27.01 4.06
N HIS A 13 -19.50 27.88 3.45
CA HIS A 13 -18.58 27.49 2.37
C HIS A 13 -17.44 26.58 2.86
N GLN A 14 -17.00 26.76 4.13
CA GLN A 14 -15.98 25.93 4.75
C GLN A 14 -16.50 24.53 5.11
N THR A 15 -17.74 24.39 5.58
CA THR A 15 -18.37 23.08 5.82
C THR A 15 -18.61 22.29 4.54
N GLU A 16 -19.06 22.95 3.46
CA GLU A 16 -19.23 22.32 2.14
C GLU A 16 -17.89 21.87 1.54
N LEU A 17 -16.83 22.67 1.67
CA LEU A 17 -15.46 22.31 1.26
C LEU A 17 -14.91 21.12 2.04
N VAL A 18 -15.07 21.10 3.37
CA VAL A 18 -14.66 19.97 4.21
C VAL A 18 -15.44 18.70 3.85
N TRP A 19 -16.74 18.82 3.56
CA TRP A 19 -17.57 17.70 3.09
C TRP A 19 -17.12 17.18 1.72
N LEU A 20 -16.81 18.07 0.79
CA LEU A 20 -16.30 17.74 -0.55
C LEU A 20 -14.92 17.08 -0.48
N ILE A 21 -14.01 17.61 0.33
CA ILE A 21 -12.67 17.06 0.56
C ILE A 21 -12.77 15.67 1.22
N GLY A 22 -13.64 15.51 2.23
CA GLY A 22 -13.91 14.21 2.85
C GLY A 22 -14.45 13.19 1.83
N ARG A 23 -15.44 13.58 1.03
CA ARG A 23 -16.03 12.72 -0.02
C ARG A 23 -15.02 12.36 -1.11
N LEU A 24 -14.11 13.25 -1.47
CA LEU A 24 -13.02 12.98 -2.41
C LEU A 24 -12.02 11.99 -1.82
N MET A 25 -11.59 12.22 -0.58
CA MET A 25 -10.66 11.35 0.13
C MET A 25 -11.21 9.93 0.34
N ASP A 26 -12.50 9.79 0.65
CA ASP A 26 -13.18 8.48 0.77
C ASP A 26 -13.21 7.72 -0.56
N LYS A 27 -13.44 8.43 -1.68
CA LYS A 27 -13.43 7.84 -3.02
C LYS A 27 -12.02 7.36 -3.38
N ASP A 28 -11.00 8.14 -3.07
CA ASP A 28 -9.60 7.78 -3.32
C ASP A 28 -9.19 6.58 -2.47
N LEU A 29 -9.57 6.56 -1.19
CA LEU A 29 -9.35 5.43 -0.27
C LEU A 29 -10.01 4.15 -0.79
N ALA A 30 -11.27 4.22 -1.20
CA ALA A 30 -12.00 3.09 -1.76
C ALA A 30 -11.40 2.60 -3.08
N THR A 31 -10.81 3.51 -3.86
CA THR A 31 -10.11 3.17 -5.11
C THR A 31 -8.81 2.44 -4.81
N ILE A 32 -7.99 2.95 -3.88
CA ILE A 32 -6.75 2.30 -3.45
C ILE A 32 -7.03 0.92 -2.83
N GLN A 33 -8.08 0.78 -2.03
CA GLN A 33 -8.48 -0.50 -1.43
C GLN A 33 -8.92 -1.51 -2.49
N ARG A 34 -9.63 -1.07 -3.54
CA ARG A 34 -9.97 -1.90 -4.70
C ARG A 34 -8.70 -2.36 -5.42
N VAL A 35 -7.73 -1.46 -5.63
CA VAL A 35 -6.43 -1.80 -6.22
C VAL A 35 -5.71 -2.82 -5.36
N HIS A 36 -5.62 -2.64 -4.04
CA HIS A 36 -4.98 -3.61 -3.13
C HIS A 36 -5.61 -5.00 -3.22
N ARG A 37 -6.95 -5.09 -3.21
CA ARG A 37 -7.67 -6.38 -3.36
C ARG A 37 -7.39 -7.04 -4.71
N SER A 38 -7.40 -6.24 -5.78
CA SER A 38 -7.07 -6.71 -7.13
C SER A 38 -5.62 -7.23 -7.19
N MET A 39 -4.67 -6.49 -6.62
CA MET A 39 -3.25 -6.86 -6.61
C MET A 39 -2.99 -8.12 -5.78
N SER A 40 -3.62 -8.23 -4.60
CA SER A 40 -3.55 -9.43 -3.75
C SER A 40 -4.05 -10.68 -4.48
N SER A 41 -5.15 -10.55 -5.22
CA SER A 41 -5.67 -11.63 -6.07
C SER A 41 -4.69 -11.98 -7.19
N THR A 42 -4.11 -10.99 -7.88
CA THR A 42 -3.14 -11.27 -8.96
C THR A 42 -1.87 -11.96 -8.45
N LEU A 43 -1.37 -11.60 -7.26
CA LEU A 43 -0.24 -12.29 -6.61
C LEU A 43 -0.52 -13.79 -6.42
N LEU A 44 -1.73 -14.14 -5.97
CA LEU A 44 -2.15 -15.54 -5.85
C LEU A 44 -2.18 -16.27 -7.19
N TRP A 45 -2.80 -15.67 -8.20
CA TRP A 45 -2.90 -16.31 -9.51
C TRP A 45 -1.53 -16.50 -10.15
N LEU A 46 -0.62 -15.54 -9.99
CA LEU A 46 0.75 -15.62 -10.51
C LEU A 46 1.59 -16.66 -9.77
N THR A 47 1.48 -16.74 -8.44
CA THR A 47 2.15 -17.79 -7.65
C THR A 47 1.65 -19.18 -8.02
N LEU A 48 0.35 -19.35 -8.22
CA LEU A 48 -0.24 -20.61 -8.68
C LEU A 48 0.21 -20.99 -10.09
N LEU A 49 0.24 -20.03 -11.02
CA LEU A 49 0.75 -20.25 -12.38
C LEU A 49 2.21 -20.69 -12.33
N PHE A 50 3.04 -19.99 -11.56
CA PHE A 50 4.46 -20.33 -11.42
C PHE A 50 4.66 -21.71 -10.78
N PHE A 51 3.87 -22.06 -9.76
CA PHE A 51 3.84 -23.40 -9.19
C PHE A 51 3.51 -24.46 -10.25
N PHE A 52 2.49 -24.21 -11.08
CA PHE A 52 2.11 -25.13 -12.15
C PHE A 52 3.22 -25.30 -13.21
N LEU A 53 3.89 -24.22 -13.61
CA LEU A 53 5.04 -24.30 -14.51
C LEU A 53 6.19 -25.09 -13.91
N LEU A 54 6.52 -24.85 -12.63
CA LEU A 54 7.60 -25.55 -11.95
C LEU A 54 7.31 -27.05 -11.78
N ILE A 55 6.07 -27.43 -11.43
CA ILE A 55 5.72 -28.84 -11.28
C ILE A 55 5.70 -29.55 -12.64
N SER A 56 5.17 -28.91 -13.69
CA SER A 56 5.22 -29.46 -15.06
C SER A 56 6.66 -29.70 -15.51
N PHE A 57 7.54 -28.72 -15.32
CA PHE A 57 8.95 -28.85 -15.63
C PHE A 57 9.63 -29.95 -14.80
N SER A 58 9.33 -30.01 -13.51
CA SER A 58 9.90 -31.02 -12.60
C SER A 58 9.49 -32.44 -13.00
N LEU A 59 8.25 -32.63 -13.46
CA LEU A 59 7.75 -33.93 -13.92
C LEU A 59 8.39 -34.38 -15.24
N SER A 60 8.90 -33.46 -16.06
CA SER A 60 9.66 -33.77 -17.27
C SER A 60 11.09 -34.23 -17.00
N LEU A 61 11.59 -34.07 -15.76
CA LEU A 61 12.90 -34.53 -15.35
C LEU A 61 12.84 -35.95 -14.80
N ASP A 62 13.96 -36.69 -14.91
CA ASP A 62 14.10 -38.04 -14.39
C ASP A 62 15.04 -38.10 -13.17
N GLY A 63 14.89 -39.17 -12.37
CA GLY A 63 15.77 -39.47 -11.25
C GLY A 63 15.65 -38.51 -10.05
N THR A 64 16.80 -38.21 -9.42
CA THR A 64 16.88 -37.36 -8.22
C THR A 64 16.47 -35.91 -8.49
N LEU A 65 16.67 -35.42 -9.72
CA LEU A 65 16.28 -34.08 -10.13
C LEU A 65 14.76 -33.87 -10.08
N ARG A 66 13.97 -34.90 -10.42
CA ARG A 66 12.51 -34.88 -10.28
C ARG A 66 12.08 -34.67 -8.83
N GLN A 67 12.73 -35.37 -7.91
CA GLN A 67 12.41 -35.28 -6.48
C GLN A 67 12.73 -33.87 -5.96
N ILE A 68 13.92 -33.36 -6.27
CA ILE A 68 14.35 -32.01 -5.88
C ILE A 68 13.42 -30.94 -6.47
N GLY A 69 13.08 -31.03 -7.76
CA GLY A 69 12.16 -30.10 -8.42
C GLY A 69 10.76 -30.12 -7.81
N SER A 70 10.25 -31.30 -7.45
CA SER A 70 8.95 -31.46 -6.79
C SER A 70 8.94 -30.81 -5.40
N PHE A 71 10.00 -31.03 -4.60
CA PHE A 71 10.16 -30.39 -3.30
C PHE A 71 10.27 -28.86 -3.42
N ALA A 72 11.05 -28.36 -4.38
CA ALA A 72 11.18 -26.93 -4.66
C ALA A 72 9.85 -26.28 -5.06
N SER A 73 9.02 -27.00 -5.82
CA SER A 73 7.68 -26.55 -6.22
C SER A 73 6.78 -26.38 -4.99
N ILE A 74 6.75 -27.37 -4.10
CA ILE A 74 5.96 -27.31 -2.84
C ILE A 74 6.44 -26.16 -1.94
N LEU A 75 7.76 -25.98 -1.80
CA LEU A 75 8.35 -24.89 -1.03
C LEU A 75 7.93 -23.52 -1.58
N THR A 76 7.93 -23.37 -2.90
CA THR A 76 7.51 -22.15 -3.59
C THR A 76 6.05 -21.81 -3.30
N LEU A 77 5.16 -22.81 -3.32
CA LEU A 77 3.75 -22.62 -2.97
C LEU A 77 3.58 -22.20 -1.50
N ALA A 78 4.29 -22.85 -0.58
CA ALA A 78 4.25 -22.49 0.84
C ALA A 78 4.76 -21.05 1.09
N ALA A 79 5.85 -20.67 0.44
CA ALA A 79 6.39 -19.32 0.47
C ALA A 79 5.38 -18.30 -0.11
N GLY A 80 4.81 -18.57 -1.28
CA GLY A 80 3.78 -17.74 -1.90
C GLY A 80 2.56 -17.53 -1.01
N MET A 81 2.08 -18.60 -0.37
CA MET A 81 0.97 -18.54 0.59
C MET A 81 1.30 -17.70 1.82
N SER A 82 2.52 -17.82 2.35
CA SER A 82 2.97 -16.98 3.49
C SER A 82 3.01 -15.49 3.11
N ILE A 83 3.49 -15.17 1.91
CA ILE A 83 3.55 -13.80 1.38
C ILE A 83 2.14 -13.26 1.17
N TYR A 84 1.24 -14.05 0.57
CA TYR A 84 -0.16 -13.67 0.38
C TYR A 84 -0.84 -13.36 1.72
N TYR A 85 -0.69 -14.24 2.71
CA TYR A 85 -1.29 -14.03 4.02
C TYR A 85 -0.72 -12.77 4.71
N GLY A 86 0.59 -12.55 4.59
CA GLY A 86 1.23 -11.33 5.08
C GLY A 86 0.74 -10.07 4.38
N PHE A 87 0.57 -10.14 3.06
CA PHE A 87 0.14 -9.02 2.22
C PHE A 87 -1.33 -8.67 2.46
N SER A 88 -2.20 -9.68 2.62
CA SER A 88 -3.61 -9.53 2.97
C SER A 88 -3.80 -8.95 4.38
N ARG A 89 -2.90 -9.26 5.31
CA ARG A 89 -2.89 -8.70 6.69
C ARG A 89 -2.12 -7.38 6.81
N ARG A 90 -1.70 -6.78 5.70
CA ARG A 90 -1.00 -5.47 5.62
C ARG A 90 0.19 -5.35 6.57
N LYS A 91 0.98 -6.41 6.73
CA LYS A 91 2.17 -6.37 7.58
C LYS A 91 3.33 -5.70 6.84
N ILE A 92 4.10 -4.84 7.50
CA ILE A 92 5.18 -4.04 6.90
C ILE A 92 6.26 -4.90 6.19
N TRP A 93 6.66 -6.02 6.80
CA TRP A 93 7.62 -6.97 6.23
C TRP A 93 7.14 -7.66 4.95
N ALA A 94 5.82 -7.83 4.79
CA ALA A 94 5.24 -8.56 3.66
C ALA A 94 5.21 -7.70 2.38
N TYR A 95 5.21 -6.37 2.51
CA TYR A 95 5.29 -5.47 1.36
C TYR A 95 6.61 -5.63 0.60
N ARG A 96 7.74 -5.62 1.32
CA ARG A 96 9.07 -5.81 0.70
C ARG A 96 9.18 -7.19 0.05
N LEU A 97 8.72 -8.23 0.73
CA LEU A 97 8.72 -9.59 0.18
C LEU A 97 7.81 -9.72 -1.05
N ALA A 98 6.64 -9.08 -1.06
CA ALA A 98 5.73 -9.09 -2.20
C ALA A 98 6.35 -8.39 -3.43
N ILE A 99 7.04 -7.26 -3.24
CA ILE A 99 7.76 -6.56 -4.33
C ILE A 99 8.87 -7.43 -4.89
N VAL A 100 9.72 -8.00 -4.03
CA VAL A 100 10.82 -8.87 -4.44
C VAL A 100 10.29 -10.09 -5.19
N HIS A 101 9.21 -10.70 -4.68
CA HIS A 101 8.58 -11.84 -5.32
C HIS A 101 7.97 -11.49 -6.69
N TRP A 102 7.34 -10.31 -6.81
CA TRP A 102 6.80 -9.83 -8.08
C TRP A 102 7.90 -9.60 -9.12
N LEU A 103 9.01 -8.97 -8.72
CA LEU A 103 10.18 -8.76 -9.58
C LEU A 103 10.82 -10.08 -10.00
N PHE A 104 10.93 -11.03 -9.08
CA PHE A 104 11.43 -12.37 -9.35
C PHE A 104 10.58 -13.09 -10.40
N LEU A 105 9.26 -13.02 -10.29
CA LEU A 105 8.34 -13.60 -11.28
C LEU A 105 8.48 -12.95 -12.66
N ILE A 106 8.59 -11.61 -12.73
CA ILE A 106 8.84 -10.90 -14.00
C ILE A 106 10.13 -11.42 -14.65
N LEU A 107 11.20 -11.54 -13.87
CA LEU A 107 12.50 -11.99 -14.36
C LEU A 107 12.43 -13.43 -14.90
N ILE A 108 11.85 -14.35 -14.13
CA ILE A 108 11.75 -15.76 -14.55
C ILE A 108 10.82 -15.91 -15.76
N CYS A 109 9.64 -15.29 -15.76
CA CYS A 109 8.74 -15.34 -16.91
C CYS A 109 9.39 -14.75 -18.17
N SER A 110 10.18 -13.67 -18.02
CA SER A 110 10.93 -13.11 -19.14
C SER A 110 11.98 -14.08 -19.69
N LEU A 111 12.70 -14.81 -18.82
CA LEU A 111 13.68 -15.81 -19.25
C LEU A 111 13.00 -16.97 -19.99
N ILE A 112 11.88 -17.50 -19.48
CA ILE A 112 11.11 -18.56 -20.13
C ILE A 112 10.60 -18.09 -21.49
N ALA A 113 10.07 -16.86 -21.58
CA ALA A 113 9.61 -16.29 -22.83
C ALA A 113 10.71 -16.20 -23.90
N ILE A 114 11.96 -15.89 -23.50
CA ILE A 114 13.11 -15.85 -24.41
C ILE A 114 13.46 -17.26 -24.89
N ILE A 115 13.44 -18.26 -24.01
CA ILE A 115 13.69 -19.66 -24.37
C ILE A 115 12.65 -20.16 -25.38
N ASP A 116 11.38 -19.90 -25.12
CA ASP A 116 10.28 -20.26 -26.04
C ASP A 116 10.36 -19.51 -27.37
N LEU A 117 10.82 -18.24 -27.35
CA LEU A 117 11.01 -17.47 -28.57
C LEU A 117 12.10 -18.09 -29.46
N ILE A 118 13.21 -18.53 -28.87
CA ILE A 118 14.29 -19.23 -29.59
C ILE A 118 13.76 -20.54 -30.17
N GLY A 119 13.00 -21.33 -29.40
CA GLY A 119 12.35 -22.54 -29.89
C GLY A 119 11.36 -22.28 -31.04
N GLY A 120 10.66 -21.14 -31.00
CA GLY A 120 9.77 -20.69 -32.06
C GLY A 120 10.49 -20.39 -33.36
N ILE A 121 11.64 -19.71 -33.29
CA ILE A 121 12.48 -19.40 -34.45
C ILE A 121 13.05 -20.69 -35.09
N GLN A 122 13.31 -21.72 -34.28
CA GLN A 122 13.76 -23.04 -34.75
C GLN A 122 12.67 -23.87 -35.44
N GLY A 123 11.42 -23.37 -35.49
CA GLY A 123 10.32 -23.97 -36.25
C GLY A 123 9.23 -24.63 -35.39
N SER A 124 9.33 -24.58 -34.05
CA SER A 124 8.26 -25.08 -33.18
C SER A 124 7.16 -24.05 -33.01
N VAL A 125 6.04 -24.27 -33.72
CA VAL A 125 4.85 -23.40 -33.67
C VAL A 125 4.30 -23.27 -32.25
N MET A 126 4.33 -24.36 -31.46
CA MET A 126 3.85 -24.35 -30.08
C MET A 126 4.66 -23.38 -29.21
N SER A 127 5.99 -23.43 -29.29
CA SER A 127 6.83 -22.51 -28.52
C SER A 127 6.69 -21.06 -28.98
N ALA A 128 6.48 -20.81 -30.28
CA ALA A 128 6.22 -19.46 -30.77
C ALA A 128 4.95 -18.85 -30.16
N ILE A 129 3.86 -19.63 -30.09
CA ILE A 129 2.60 -19.18 -29.48
C ILE A 129 2.79 -18.92 -27.97
N MET A 130 3.45 -19.85 -27.27
CA MET A 130 3.76 -19.70 -25.84
C MET A 130 4.60 -18.46 -25.54
N ALA A 131 5.62 -18.18 -26.36
CA ALA A 131 6.46 -17.00 -26.25
C ALA A 131 5.65 -15.71 -26.34
N ILE A 132 4.78 -15.60 -27.36
CA ILE A 132 3.93 -14.42 -27.55
C ILE A 132 3.02 -14.21 -26.33
N MET A 133 2.34 -15.27 -25.87
CA MET A 133 1.47 -15.20 -24.68
C MET A 133 2.22 -14.75 -23.43
N LEU A 134 3.41 -15.31 -23.17
CA LEU A 134 4.24 -14.96 -22.03
C LEU A 134 4.74 -13.51 -22.10
N ILE A 135 5.12 -13.02 -23.28
CA ILE A 135 5.51 -11.61 -23.47
C ILE A 135 4.35 -10.68 -23.09
N PHE A 136 3.12 -10.98 -23.53
CA PHE A 136 1.93 -10.20 -23.13
C PHE A 136 1.72 -10.19 -21.61
N ILE A 137 1.93 -11.32 -20.94
CA ILE A 137 1.83 -11.43 -19.48
C ILE A 137 2.91 -10.55 -18.82
N VAL A 138 4.17 -10.65 -19.25
CA VAL A 138 5.30 -9.88 -18.70
C VAL A 138 5.06 -8.38 -18.84
N VAL A 139 4.63 -7.91 -20.02
CA VAL A 139 4.28 -6.50 -20.24
C VAL A 139 3.16 -6.06 -19.29
N GLY A 140 2.14 -6.88 -19.10
CA GLY A 140 1.07 -6.63 -18.14
C GLY A 140 1.56 -6.55 -16.69
N MET A 141 2.53 -7.39 -16.30
CA MET A 141 3.13 -7.38 -14.95
C MET A 141 4.00 -6.15 -14.72
N VAL A 142 4.79 -5.71 -15.70
CA VAL A 142 5.61 -4.50 -15.61
C VAL A 142 4.73 -3.27 -15.46
N LYS A 143 3.64 -3.16 -16.24
CA LYS A 143 2.68 -2.06 -16.11
C LYS A 143 1.98 -2.02 -14.75
N ARG A 144 1.77 -3.18 -14.10
CA ARG A 144 1.23 -3.25 -12.73
C ARG A 144 2.28 -2.95 -11.67
N PHE A 145 3.57 -3.20 -11.95
CA PHE A 145 4.66 -2.90 -11.03
C PHE A 145 4.80 -1.39 -10.77
N THR A 146 4.58 -0.55 -11.78
CA THR A 146 4.60 0.91 -11.60
C THR A 146 3.51 1.39 -10.63
N THR A 147 2.39 0.67 -10.53
CA THR A 147 1.35 0.93 -9.51
C THR A 147 1.83 0.54 -8.11
N PHE A 148 2.59 -0.55 -7.96
CA PHE A 148 3.18 -1.00 -6.68
C PHE A 148 4.18 0.00 -6.11
N SER A 149 4.96 0.63 -6.98
CA SER A 149 6.02 1.58 -6.61
C SER A 149 5.50 3.01 -6.41
N ASN A 150 4.19 3.26 -6.55
CA ASN A 150 3.66 4.60 -6.36
C ASN A 150 3.73 4.98 -4.86
N PRO A 151 4.32 6.15 -4.51
CA PRO A 151 4.48 6.55 -3.11
C PRO A 151 3.13 6.71 -2.38
N MET A 152 2.05 7.03 -3.09
CA MET A 152 0.70 7.13 -2.52
C MET A 152 0.18 5.78 -2.04
N PHE A 153 0.39 4.72 -2.83
CA PHE A 153 0.00 3.36 -2.45
C PHE A 153 0.82 2.87 -1.26
N MET A 154 2.12 3.17 -1.25
CA MET A 154 3.01 2.85 -0.14
C MET A 154 2.57 3.56 1.15
N ALA A 155 2.29 4.87 1.09
CA ALA A 155 1.83 5.65 2.22
C ALA A 155 0.51 5.11 2.81
N TRP A 156 -0.46 4.72 1.97
CA TRP A 156 -1.70 4.09 2.41
C TRP A 156 -1.48 2.70 3.02
N TYR A 157 -0.66 1.87 2.38
CA TYR A 157 -0.38 0.49 2.84
C TYR A 157 0.32 0.49 4.19
N ILE A 158 1.32 1.35 4.36
CA ILE A 158 2.05 1.54 5.63
C ILE A 158 1.15 2.26 6.64
N GLY A 159 0.38 3.26 6.18
CA GLY A 159 -0.51 4.12 6.96
C GLY A 159 -1.59 3.39 7.76
N GLN A 160 -1.93 2.14 7.42
CA GLN A 160 -2.83 1.30 8.21
C GLN A 160 -2.09 0.24 9.05
N SER A 161 -0.80 0.00 8.76
CA SER A 161 0.11 -0.78 9.62
C SER A 161 0.69 0.06 10.78
N THR A 162 0.43 1.37 10.77
CA THR A 162 0.68 2.31 11.87
C THR A 162 -0.16 2.05 13.11
N ASN A 163 -0.70 0.84 13.30
CA ASN A 163 -0.77 0.32 14.67
C ASN A 163 0.60 0.36 15.35
N ILE A 164 1.72 0.47 14.62
CA ILE A 164 3.06 0.66 15.20
C ILE A 164 3.33 2.13 15.60
N LEU A 165 2.80 3.14 14.89
CA LEU A 165 2.85 4.54 15.37
C LEU A 165 1.75 4.84 16.40
N ALA A 166 0.58 4.19 16.30
CA ALA A 166 -0.46 4.19 17.34
C ALA A 166 -0.09 3.29 18.54
N SER A 167 0.93 2.43 18.41
CA SER A 167 1.48 1.60 19.50
C SER A 167 2.51 2.33 20.36
N SER A 168 2.77 3.62 20.14
CA SER A 168 3.37 4.46 21.18
C SER A 168 2.36 4.75 22.28
N LYS A 169 1.73 3.72 22.85
CA LYS A 169 0.96 3.72 24.09
C LYS A 169 0.18 5.03 24.34
N LEU A 170 -0.56 5.51 23.34
CA LEU A 170 -1.37 6.72 23.49
C LEU A 170 -2.45 6.39 24.54
N GLN A 171 -2.54 7.21 25.59
CA GLN A 171 -3.61 7.09 26.57
C GLN A 171 -4.96 7.42 25.90
N LEU A 172 -6.06 6.96 26.52
CA LEU A 172 -7.41 7.29 26.09
C LEU A 172 -7.51 8.83 25.94
N ASN A 173 -7.94 9.31 24.75
CA ASN A 173 -8.04 10.72 24.33
C ASN A 173 -6.76 11.42 23.83
N GLU A 174 -5.64 10.71 23.65
CA GLU A 174 -4.47 11.26 22.96
C GLU A 174 -4.54 11.00 21.46
N MET A 175 -4.21 12.02 20.66
CA MET A 175 -4.04 11.92 19.22
C MET A 175 -2.65 12.42 18.83
N MET A 176 -2.09 11.86 17.75
CA MET A 176 -0.82 12.38 17.20
C MET A 176 -1.10 13.62 16.36
N ALA A 177 -0.45 14.73 16.69
CA ALA A 177 -0.47 15.98 15.95
C ALA A 177 0.96 16.42 15.61
N ALA A 178 1.11 17.20 14.54
CA ALA A 178 2.38 17.83 14.19
C ALA A 178 2.38 19.29 14.67
N CYS A 179 3.49 19.74 15.25
CA CYS A 179 3.67 21.16 15.58
C CYS A 179 3.69 22.01 14.29
N PRO A 180 2.93 23.12 14.21
CA PRO A 180 2.89 23.97 13.02
C PRO A 180 4.21 24.71 12.76
N HIS A 181 5.06 24.88 13.78
CA HIS A 181 6.30 25.66 13.67
C HIS A 181 7.53 24.82 13.32
N CYS A 182 7.67 23.63 13.91
CA CYS A 182 8.85 22.79 13.71
C CYS A 182 8.57 21.39 13.13
N LEU A 183 7.30 21.08 12.84
CA LEU A 183 6.85 19.79 12.30
C LEU A 183 7.21 18.58 13.17
N SER A 184 7.55 18.79 14.45
CA SER A 184 7.76 17.69 15.39
C SER A 184 6.45 16.96 15.65
N ILE A 185 6.50 15.63 15.65
CA ILE A 185 5.35 14.76 15.98
C ILE A 185 5.17 14.73 17.50
N LEU A 186 3.99 15.09 17.98
CA LEU A 186 3.59 15.07 19.39
C LEU A 186 2.33 14.25 19.59
N ALA A 187 2.21 13.61 20.74
CA ALA A 187 0.93 13.12 21.25
C ALA A 187 0.27 14.25 22.05
N VAL A 188 -0.94 14.67 21.68
CA VAL A 188 -1.68 15.75 22.32
C VAL A 188 -3.11 15.31 22.66
N LYS A 189 -3.66 15.85 23.75
CA LYS A 189 -5.09 15.73 24.08
C LYS A 189 -5.77 17.03 23.66
N PRO A 190 -6.51 17.09 22.54
CA PRO A 190 -7.11 18.34 22.04
C PRO A 190 -8.07 19.00 23.02
N LEU A 191 -8.71 18.23 23.90
CA LEU A 191 -9.63 18.76 24.92
C LEU A 191 -8.91 19.32 26.16
N ASP A 192 -7.64 18.96 26.38
CA ASP A 192 -6.85 19.44 27.52
C ASP A 192 -5.81 20.50 27.10
N LEU A 193 -5.80 20.91 25.83
CA LEU A 193 -4.85 21.88 25.28
C LEU A 193 -5.25 23.31 25.67
N SER A 194 -4.39 23.99 26.40
CA SER A 194 -4.55 25.38 26.80
C SER A 194 -3.82 26.33 25.84
N GLY A 195 -4.26 27.60 25.79
CA GLY A 195 -3.58 28.64 24.99
C GLY A 195 -2.14 28.93 25.41
N SER A 196 -1.73 28.46 26.58
CA SER A 196 -0.37 28.58 27.11
C SER A 196 0.54 27.41 26.77
N ASP A 197 0.04 26.35 26.12
CA ASP A 197 0.84 25.16 25.88
C ASP A 197 1.90 25.39 24.79
N LEU A 198 3.15 25.10 25.16
CA LEU A 198 4.33 25.31 24.33
C LEU A 198 4.85 23.98 23.79
N CYS A 199 5.41 24.01 22.58
CA CYS A 199 6.10 22.87 22.01
C CYS A 199 7.41 22.62 22.79
N PRO A 200 7.67 21.38 23.27
CA PRO A 200 8.91 21.05 23.97
C PRO A 200 10.15 21.05 23.05
N ASN A 201 9.94 21.02 21.72
CA ASN A 201 11.04 21.01 20.75
C ASN A 201 11.45 22.42 20.30
N CYS A 202 10.49 23.30 20.02
CA CYS A 202 10.77 24.66 19.54
C CYS A 202 10.39 25.79 20.50
N GLY A 203 9.68 25.51 21.59
CA GLY A 203 9.26 26.50 22.57
C GLY A 203 8.11 27.41 22.09
N GLU A 204 7.59 27.20 20.89
CA GLU A 204 6.50 28.02 20.32
C GLU A 204 5.12 27.54 20.78
N LYS A 205 4.12 28.44 20.76
CA LYS A 205 2.74 28.11 21.13
C LYS A 205 2.14 27.05 20.20
N LEU A 206 1.44 26.08 20.78
CA LEU A 206 0.73 25.03 20.03
C LEU A 206 -0.65 25.49 19.54
N VAL A 207 -1.25 26.45 20.23
CA VAL A 207 -2.58 27.00 19.93
C VAL A 207 -2.44 28.50 19.63
N SER A 208 -2.99 28.94 18.50
CA SER A 208 -3.04 30.36 18.13
C SER A 208 -4.04 31.12 19.01
N ASP A 209 -3.73 32.37 19.35
CA ASP A 209 -4.57 33.21 20.22
C ASP A 209 -6.03 33.37 19.71
N GLU A 210 -6.24 33.30 18.39
CA GLU A 210 -7.58 33.32 17.77
C GLU A 210 -8.42 32.06 18.10
N VAL A 211 -7.78 30.90 18.18
CA VAL A 211 -8.44 29.63 18.53
C VAL A 211 -8.77 29.62 20.02
N VAL A 212 -7.87 30.12 20.87
CA VAL A 212 -8.09 30.26 22.32
C VAL A 212 -9.30 31.15 22.58
N ALA A 213 -9.36 32.33 21.94
CA ALA A 213 -10.46 33.28 22.10
C ALA A 213 -11.82 32.70 21.68
N LYS A 214 -11.84 31.78 20.73
CA LYS A 214 -13.07 31.15 20.23
C LYS A 214 -13.61 30.06 21.14
N PHE A 215 -12.72 29.28 21.76
CA PHE A 215 -13.12 28.21 22.68
C PHE A 215 -13.37 28.73 24.11
N SER A 216 -12.76 29.83 24.52
CA SER A 216 -13.06 30.47 25.82
C SER A 216 -14.46 31.10 25.88
N THR A 217 -15.04 31.47 24.72
CA THR A 217 -16.40 32.04 24.65
C THR A 217 -17.52 31.00 24.63
N GLU A 218 -17.19 29.71 24.52
CA GLU A 218 -18.16 28.60 24.51
C GLU A 218 -18.34 27.95 25.90
N GLU A 219 -17.54 28.33 26.90
CA GLU A 219 -17.61 27.82 28.28
C GLU A 219 -18.39 28.72 29.27
N GLU A 220 -18.99 29.83 28.81
CA GLU A 220 -19.91 30.69 29.58
C GLU A 220 -21.37 30.52 29.12
#